data_AF-A0A2V7PIG9-F1
#
_entry.id   AF-A0A2V7PIG9-F1
#
_cell.length_a   1.000
_cell.length_b   1.000
_cell.length_c   1.000
_cell.angle_alpha   90.00
_cell.angle_beta   90.00
_cell.angle_gamma   90.00
#
_symmetry.space_group_name_H-M   'P 1'
#
loop_
_entity.id
_entity.type
_entity.pdbx_description
1 polymer ?
#
loop_
_entity_poly.entity_id
_entity_poly.type
_entity_poly.pdbx_seq_one_letter_code
_entity_poly.pdbx_strand_id
1 'polypeptide(L)'
;MDATSRLLYQIHARYPPVEARVAEILEHIRQDCKDLDLKQCNADNERQLEQFIARVEAEFPGRAIVQRQRLSKWAVRTTRWNYLFTVPGESDDQMVLVAHYDTWRGPGADDNTTGEEILKQYLLSDLKAGARPHLTHVYFFAGSEECGLVGLFSQLLLSFGLFAGNFALTYGDWGMLAIAIALLPLASYRFGVSGSREYVRTLSPAALRQIRAVVSIDSVGEGRLYIPRETMGADFIRVLIPFGDYDSLNDLLEEAAHLHGIKYNNFLAGGTTDHVSFLEVNNGLWARAKDGVRRLASAITGRPYAPPLRIPATALVAMRPGKASPIVFGGFTGAAPATSSRSKTPSSRIAAT
;
A
#
# COMPACT_ATOMS: atom_id res chain seq x y z
N MET A 1 -6.04 22.92 -26.35
CA MET A 1 -6.14 22.17 -25.08
C MET A 1 -7.52 21.56 -25.00
N ASP A 2 -7.64 20.23 -25.05
CA ASP A 2 -8.93 19.53 -24.90
C ASP A 2 -9.52 19.73 -23.49
N ALA A 3 -10.76 19.27 -23.28
CA ALA A 3 -11.48 19.46 -22.02
C ALA A 3 -10.78 18.76 -20.84
N THR A 4 -10.26 17.55 -21.06
CA THR A 4 -9.53 16.76 -20.05
C THR A 4 -8.25 17.46 -19.63
N SER A 5 -7.45 17.92 -20.60
CA SER A 5 -6.22 18.68 -20.38
C SER A 5 -6.48 19.98 -19.60
N ARG A 6 -7.59 20.68 -19.88
CA ARG A 6 -7.99 21.88 -19.13
C ARG A 6 -8.38 21.55 -17.69
N LEU A 7 -9.13 20.47 -17.48
CA LEU A 7 -9.50 20.01 -16.14
C LEU A 7 -8.27 19.60 -15.32
N LEU A 8 -7.35 18.83 -15.91
CA LEU A 8 -6.10 18.46 -15.28
C LEU A 8 -5.26 19.69 -14.92
N TYR A 9 -5.17 20.67 -15.82
CA TYR A 9 -4.50 21.93 -15.53
C TYR A 9 -5.13 22.66 -14.34
N GLN A 10 -6.46 22.72 -14.26
CA GLN A 10 -7.16 23.34 -13.12
C GLN A 10 -6.95 22.59 -11.80
N ILE A 11 -6.86 21.26 -11.84
CA ILE A 11 -6.53 20.44 -10.67
C ILE A 11 -5.11 20.74 -10.22
N HIS A 12 -4.14 20.70 -11.15
CA HIS A 12 -2.72 20.93 -10.86
C HIS A 12 -2.39 22.37 -10.45
N ALA A 13 -3.13 23.36 -10.95
CA ALA A 13 -2.95 24.76 -10.61
C ALA A 13 -3.16 25.07 -9.12
N ARG A 14 -3.79 24.17 -8.36
CA ARG A 14 -3.97 24.28 -6.91
C ARG A 14 -2.71 23.91 -6.12
N TYR A 15 -1.79 23.21 -6.76
CA TYR A 15 -0.57 22.72 -6.13
C TYR A 15 0.63 23.59 -6.53
N PRO A 16 1.61 23.77 -5.63
CA PRO A 16 2.91 24.28 -6.02
C PRO A 16 3.55 23.40 -7.12
N PRO A 17 4.52 23.95 -7.88
CA PRO A 17 5.27 23.17 -8.87
C PRO A 17 5.78 21.86 -8.29
N VAL A 18 5.74 20.77 -9.08
CA VAL A 18 6.10 19.41 -8.62
C VAL A 18 7.47 19.39 -7.96
N GLU A 19 8.48 20.03 -8.56
CA GLU A 19 9.84 20.10 -7.99
C GLU A 19 9.89 20.77 -6.61
N ALA A 20 9.10 21.82 -6.40
CA ALA A 20 9.03 22.51 -5.11
C ALA A 20 8.37 21.60 -4.05
N ARG A 21 7.31 20.89 -4.43
CA ARG A 21 6.65 19.91 -3.56
C ARG A 21 7.58 18.76 -3.18
N VAL A 22 8.31 18.21 -4.15
CA VAL A 22 9.29 17.13 -3.91
C VAL A 22 10.41 17.62 -3.00
N ALA A 23 10.94 18.83 -3.21
CA ALA A 23 11.96 19.40 -2.34
C ALA A 23 11.47 19.57 -0.88
N GLU A 24 10.24 20.03 -0.69
CA GLU A 24 9.60 20.14 0.63
C GLU A 24 9.45 18.78 1.30
N ILE A 25 8.93 17.77 0.57
CA ILE A 25 8.81 16.39 1.07
C ILE A 25 10.19 15.85 1.51
N LEU A 26 11.22 16.02 0.69
CA LEU A 26 12.57 15.54 1.02
C LEU A 26 13.18 16.24 2.24
N GLU A 27 12.85 17.52 2.46
CA GLU A 27 13.28 18.23 3.66
C GLU A 27 12.54 17.74 4.91
N HIS A 28 11.22 17.52 4.82
CA HIS A 28 10.47 16.96 5.94
C HIS A 28 10.92 15.54 6.28
N ILE A 29 11.13 14.66 5.29
CA ILE A 29 11.69 13.32 5.53
C ILE A 29 13.05 13.44 6.24
N ARG A 30 13.91 14.35 5.79
CA ARG A 30 15.22 14.56 6.44
C ARG A 30 15.06 15.00 7.88
N GLN A 31 14.14 15.92 8.17
CA GLN A 31 13.90 16.42 9.52
C GLN A 31 13.29 15.35 10.41
N ASP A 32 12.24 14.67 9.93
CA ASP A 32 11.55 13.61 10.66
C ASP A 32 12.53 12.49 11.01
N CYS A 33 13.38 12.04 10.07
CA CYS A 33 14.37 11.00 10.32
C CYS A 33 15.57 11.45 11.18
N LYS A 34 15.92 12.74 11.18
CA LYS A 34 17.04 13.27 11.96
C LYS A 34 16.73 13.30 13.46
N ASP A 35 15.47 13.50 13.81
CA ASP A 35 15.02 13.66 15.19
C ASP A 35 14.65 12.33 15.87
N LEU A 36 14.81 11.19 15.18
CA LEU A 36 14.45 9.87 15.73
C LEU A 36 15.55 9.29 16.62
N ASP A 37 15.15 8.83 17.81
CA ASP A 37 15.91 7.82 18.55
C ASP A 37 15.67 6.46 17.90
N LEU A 38 16.71 5.86 17.33
CA LEU A 38 16.63 4.54 16.68
C LEU A 38 16.12 3.41 17.60
N LYS A 39 16.14 3.60 18.92
CA LYS A 39 15.58 2.65 19.89
C LYS A 39 14.08 2.85 20.12
N GLN A 40 13.51 3.97 19.69
CA GLN A 40 12.16 4.41 19.99
C GLN A 40 11.41 4.97 18.77
N CYS A 41 11.85 4.70 17.54
CA CYS A 41 11.28 5.25 16.30
C CYS A 41 9.74 5.25 16.30
N ASN A 42 9.09 4.14 16.64
CA ASN A 42 7.63 4.04 16.60
C ASN A 42 6.91 4.96 17.62
N ALA A 43 7.52 5.21 18.78
CA ALA A 43 6.99 6.17 19.75
C ALA A 43 7.25 7.62 19.30
N ASP A 44 8.39 7.86 18.65
CA ASP A 44 8.73 9.16 18.07
C ASP A 44 7.81 9.51 16.89
N ASN A 45 7.50 8.55 16.02
CA ASN A 45 6.58 8.75 14.90
C ASN A 45 5.15 9.03 15.41
N GLU A 46 4.68 8.34 16.46
CA GLU A 46 3.42 8.70 17.12
C GLU A 46 3.44 10.15 17.64
N ARG A 47 4.54 10.58 18.25
CA ARG A 47 4.69 11.96 18.72
C ARG A 47 4.68 12.96 17.56
N GLN A 48 5.35 12.67 16.45
CA GLN A 48 5.37 13.52 15.25
C GLN A 48 3.96 13.68 14.67
N LEU A 49 3.17 12.60 14.58
CA LEU A 49 1.76 12.69 14.16
C LEU A 49 0.90 13.49 15.14
N GLU A 50 1.10 13.35 16.44
CA GLU A 50 0.40 14.17 17.44
C GLU A 50 0.75 15.67 17.31
N GLN A 51 2.02 15.99 17.05
CA GLN A 51 2.45 17.37 16.76
C GLN A 51 1.82 17.89 15.46
N PHE A 52 1.74 17.05 14.43
CA PHE A 52 1.09 17.39 13.18
C PHE A 52 -0.43 17.62 13.36
N ILE A 53 -1.11 16.82 14.19
CA ILE A 53 -2.51 17.05 14.55
C ILE A 53 -2.67 18.43 15.21
N ALA A 54 -1.84 18.73 16.22
CA ALA A 54 -1.91 20.02 16.90
C ALA A 54 -1.71 21.19 15.93
N ARG A 55 -0.82 21.03 14.94
CA ARG A 55 -0.61 22.00 13.87
C ARG A 55 -1.85 22.15 12.98
N VAL A 56 -2.43 21.04 12.52
CA VAL A 56 -3.64 21.06 11.68
C VAL A 56 -4.83 21.71 12.40
N GLU A 57 -5.04 21.36 13.67
CA GLU A 57 -6.12 21.93 14.49
C GLU A 57 -5.93 23.44 14.73
N ALA A 58 -4.68 23.90 14.89
CA ALA A 58 -4.35 25.31 15.09
C ALA A 58 -4.46 26.14 13.80
N GLU A 59 -3.92 25.64 12.67
CA GLU A 59 -3.88 26.35 11.40
C GLU A 59 -5.22 26.27 10.63
N PHE A 60 -5.97 25.17 10.78
CA PHE A 60 -7.17 24.87 10.00
C PHE A 60 -8.36 24.43 10.89
N PRO A 61 -8.78 25.25 11.86
CA PRO A 61 -9.79 24.86 12.84
C PRO A 61 -11.10 24.43 12.18
N GLY A 62 -11.55 23.21 12.49
CA GLY A 62 -12.82 22.65 12.00
C GLY A 62 -12.85 22.23 10.53
N ARG A 63 -11.72 22.28 9.80
CA ARG A 63 -11.67 21.86 8.39
C ARG A 63 -11.48 20.37 8.17
N ALA A 64 -10.83 19.68 9.12
CA ALA A 64 -10.73 18.22 9.14
C ALA A 64 -11.28 17.67 10.46
N ILE A 65 -11.91 16.50 10.38
CA ILE A 65 -12.26 15.69 11.54
C ILE A 65 -11.07 14.78 11.82
N VAL A 66 -10.45 14.94 12.98
CA VAL A 66 -9.31 14.13 13.39
C VAL A 66 -9.76 13.03 14.35
N GLN A 67 -9.45 11.79 14.02
CA GLN A 67 -9.76 10.63 14.85
C GLN A 67 -8.51 9.82 15.17
N ARG A 68 -8.38 9.45 16.45
CA ARG A 68 -7.39 8.49 16.95
C ARG A 68 -8.11 7.17 17.22
N GLN A 69 -7.76 6.12 16.51
CA GLN A 69 -8.29 4.79 16.76
C GLN A 69 -7.24 3.96 17.49
N ARG A 70 -7.56 3.53 18.71
CA ARG A 70 -6.64 2.69 19.49
C ARG A 70 -6.58 1.29 18.91
N LEU A 71 -5.37 0.80 18.71
CA LEU A 71 -5.16 -0.60 18.35
C LEU A 71 -5.40 -1.51 19.55
N SER A 72 -6.01 -2.66 19.29
CA SER A 72 -6.27 -3.71 20.27
C SER A 72 -4.99 -4.10 21.00
N LYS A 73 -5.10 -4.32 22.31
CA LYS A 73 -3.98 -4.86 23.12
C LYS A 73 -3.58 -6.28 22.71
N TRP A 74 -4.47 -6.97 22.00
CA TRP A 74 -4.28 -8.34 21.51
C TRP A 74 -3.75 -8.39 20.07
N ALA A 75 -3.71 -7.26 19.37
CA ALA A 75 -3.06 -7.18 18.08
C ALA A 75 -1.53 -7.23 18.26
N VAL A 76 -0.84 -7.92 17.35
CA VAL A 76 0.60 -7.75 17.22
C VAL A 76 0.82 -6.34 16.67
N ARG A 77 1.56 -5.52 17.43
CA ARG A 77 1.63 -4.08 17.16
C ARG A 77 3.00 -3.51 17.50
N THR A 78 3.44 -2.60 16.66
CA THR A 78 4.63 -1.75 16.85
C THR A 78 4.25 -0.39 17.43
N THR A 79 3.01 0.04 17.18
CA THR A 79 2.40 1.29 17.63
C THR A 79 1.06 1.04 18.33
N ARG A 80 0.45 2.09 18.86
CA ARG A 80 -0.76 2.05 19.70
C ARG A 80 -1.98 2.60 18.98
N TRP A 81 -1.81 3.37 17.91
CA TRP A 81 -2.87 4.14 17.29
C TRP A 81 -2.85 4.05 15.77
N ASN A 82 -4.04 4.15 15.20
CA ASN A 82 -4.28 4.65 13.86
C ASN A 82 -4.67 6.13 13.97
N TYR A 83 -4.26 6.95 13.01
CA TYR A 83 -4.67 8.35 12.91
C TYR A 83 -5.40 8.60 11.60
N LEU A 84 -6.57 9.22 11.69
CA LEU A 84 -7.41 9.51 10.54
C LEU A 84 -7.72 11.01 10.50
N PHE A 85 -7.55 11.60 9.32
CA PHE A 85 -7.99 12.95 9.03
C PHE A 85 -9.05 12.87 7.94
N THR A 86 -10.27 13.24 8.27
CA THR A 86 -11.38 13.27 7.31
C THR A 86 -11.64 14.70 6.89
N VAL A 87 -11.44 14.99 5.60
CA VAL A 87 -11.81 16.26 4.97
C VAL A 87 -13.18 16.06 4.31
N PRO A 88 -14.26 16.71 4.81
CA PRO A 88 -15.60 16.54 4.26
C PRO A 88 -15.69 17.00 2.80
N GLY A 89 -16.24 16.14 1.95
CA GLY A 89 -16.50 16.44 0.55
C GLY A 89 -17.86 17.09 0.30
N GLU A 90 -18.17 17.27 -0.98
CA GLU A 90 -19.54 17.54 -1.45
C GLU A 90 -20.43 16.29 -1.38
N SER A 91 -19.82 15.10 -1.48
CA SER A 91 -20.44 13.80 -1.31
C SER A 91 -19.92 13.09 -0.06
N ASP A 92 -20.78 12.25 0.53
CA ASP A 92 -20.43 11.33 1.62
C ASP A 92 -19.66 10.09 1.11
N ASP A 93 -19.59 9.89 -0.21
CA ASP A 93 -18.72 8.89 -0.83
C ASP A 93 -17.24 9.24 -0.57
N GLN A 94 -16.42 8.23 -0.28
CA GLN A 94 -15.09 8.39 0.28
C GLN A 94 -13.97 7.92 -0.65
N MET A 95 -12.89 8.69 -0.68
CA MET A 95 -11.58 8.23 -1.15
C MET A 95 -10.64 8.12 0.05
N VAL A 96 -10.03 6.95 0.24
CA VAL A 96 -9.08 6.72 1.34
C VAL A 96 -7.66 6.73 0.79
N LEU A 97 -6.83 7.61 1.30
CA LEU A 97 -5.39 7.62 1.07
C LEU A 97 -4.73 7.07 2.33
N VAL A 98 -3.93 6.01 2.21
CA VAL A 98 -3.31 5.35 3.36
C VAL A 98 -1.79 5.31 3.22
N ALA A 99 -1.08 5.54 4.30
CA ALA A 99 0.33 5.24 4.45
C ALA A 99 0.57 4.81 5.89
N HIS A 100 1.36 3.77 6.11
CA HIS A 100 1.76 3.44 7.46
C HIS A 100 2.85 4.40 7.94
N TYR A 101 2.85 4.66 9.25
CA TYR A 101 3.82 5.56 9.88
C TYR A 101 4.78 4.83 10.81
N ASP A 102 4.55 3.54 11.08
CA ASP A 102 5.48 2.74 11.86
C ASP A 102 6.61 2.19 10.99
N THR A 103 7.71 1.81 11.64
CA THR A 103 8.96 1.46 10.97
C THR A 103 9.56 0.19 11.57
N TRP A 104 10.28 -0.56 10.73
CA TRP A 104 11.09 -1.69 11.16
C TRP A 104 12.58 -1.35 11.21
N ARG A 105 13.16 -1.32 12.42
CA ARG A 105 14.62 -1.24 12.66
C ARG A 105 15.34 -0.17 11.83
N GLY A 106 14.94 1.08 11.97
CA GLY A 106 15.63 2.19 11.33
C GLY A 106 14.78 3.45 11.31
N PRO A 107 15.26 4.50 10.64
CA PRO A 107 14.53 5.76 10.54
C PRO A 107 13.33 5.70 9.60
N GLY A 108 13.20 4.64 8.78
CA GLY A 108 12.06 4.46 7.87
C GLY A 108 11.89 5.52 6.80
N ALA A 109 12.98 6.19 6.41
CA ALA A 109 12.93 7.34 5.51
C ALA A 109 12.15 7.07 4.22
N ASP A 110 12.46 5.95 3.55
CA ASP A 110 11.68 5.51 2.39
C ASP A 110 10.43 4.74 2.83
N ASP A 111 10.60 3.85 3.80
CA ASP A 111 9.61 2.89 4.31
C ASP A 111 9.23 3.22 5.78
N ASN A 112 8.25 4.09 6.03
CA ASN A 112 7.40 4.74 5.04
C ASN A 112 7.15 6.24 5.29
N THR A 113 8.18 6.96 5.75
CA THR A 113 8.10 8.43 5.87
C THR A 113 7.80 9.09 4.52
N THR A 114 8.18 8.48 3.38
CA THR A 114 7.79 8.98 2.06
C THR A 114 6.27 9.01 1.85
N GLY A 115 5.57 7.93 2.16
CA GLY A 115 4.11 7.87 2.06
C GLY A 115 3.45 8.82 3.04
N GLU A 116 3.95 8.88 4.28
CA GLU A 116 3.47 9.81 5.30
C GLU A 116 3.51 11.27 4.83
N GLU A 117 4.65 11.73 4.32
CA GLU A 117 4.83 13.12 3.88
C GLU A 117 3.99 13.46 2.63
N ILE A 118 3.79 12.49 1.74
CA ILE A 118 2.88 12.68 0.59
C ILE A 118 1.43 12.85 1.09
N LEU A 119 0.97 12.02 2.03
CA LEU A 119 -0.35 12.17 2.62
C LEU A 119 -0.51 13.53 3.31
N LYS A 120 0.47 13.94 4.13
CA LYS A 120 0.47 15.25 4.78
C LYS A 120 0.38 16.38 3.76
N GLN A 121 1.12 16.33 2.66
CA GLN A 121 1.03 17.36 1.62
C GLN A 121 -0.33 17.42 0.94
N TYR A 122 -0.93 16.27 0.59
CA TYR A 122 -2.26 16.25 -0.02
C TYR A 122 -3.31 16.76 0.95
N LEU A 123 -3.26 16.35 2.22
CA LEU A 123 -4.13 16.88 3.28
C LEU A 123 -4.00 18.39 3.41
N LEU A 124 -2.77 18.91 3.55
CA LEU A 124 -2.55 20.35 3.65
C LEU A 124 -3.02 21.10 2.40
N SER A 125 -2.94 20.50 1.22
CA SER A 125 -3.43 21.09 -0.03
C SER A 125 -4.95 21.22 -0.02
N ASP A 126 -5.67 20.18 0.39
CA ASP A 126 -7.13 20.21 0.55
C ASP A 126 -7.55 21.24 1.61
N LEU A 127 -6.86 21.26 2.75
CA LEU A 127 -7.13 22.21 3.82
C LEU A 127 -6.89 23.67 3.38
N LYS A 128 -5.86 23.93 2.56
CA LYS A 128 -5.55 25.27 2.04
C LYS A 128 -6.50 25.70 0.92
N ALA A 129 -6.95 24.78 0.07
CA ALA A 129 -7.80 25.09 -1.08
C ALA A 129 -9.13 25.74 -0.67
N GLY A 130 -9.65 25.43 0.52
CA GLY A 130 -10.86 26.04 1.10
C GLY A 130 -12.17 25.65 0.42
N ALA A 131 -12.12 25.14 -0.81
CA ALA A 131 -13.20 24.44 -1.47
C ALA A 131 -13.23 22.97 -1.04
N ARG A 132 -14.42 22.40 -0.88
CA ARG A 132 -14.57 20.98 -0.56
C ARG A 132 -14.19 20.12 -1.77
N PRO A 133 -13.50 18.99 -1.58
CA PRO A 133 -13.33 17.99 -2.63
C PRO A 133 -14.69 17.37 -3.00
N HIS A 134 -14.81 16.82 -4.21
CA HIS A 134 -16.06 16.18 -4.64
C HIS A 134 -16.41 14.96 -3.76
N LEU A 135 -15.42 14.13 -3.46
CA LEU A 135 -15.53 13.01 -2.52
C LEU A 135 -14.99 13.44 -1.17
N THR A 136 -15.52 12.86 -0.10
CA THR A 136 -14.89 12.97 1.23
C THR A 136 -13.54 12.28 1.19
N HIS A 137 -12.47 12.98 1.56
CA HIS A 137 -11.12 12.42 1.60
C HIS A 137 -10.78 11.96 3.01
N VAL A 138 -10.28 10.74 3.15
CA VAL A 138 -9.80 10.18 4.41
C VAL A 138 -8.30 9.91 4.27
N TYR A 139 -7.50 10.70 4.98
CA TYR A 139 -6.05 10.49 5.10
C TYR A 139 -5.80 9.62 6.32
N PHE A 140 -5.40 8.39 6.05
CA PHE A 140 -5.25 7.35 7.04
C PHE A 140 -3.76 7.04 7.27
N PHE A 141 -3.25 7.42 8.43
CA PHE A 141 -1.94 7.02 8.90
C PHE A 141 -2.09 5.73 9.70
N ALA A 142 -1.78 4.61 9.05
CA ALA A 142 -1.95 3.28 9.60
C ALA A 142 -0.80 2.95 10.57
N GLY A 143 -1.14 2.47 11.76
CA GLY A 143 -0.15 1.99 12.71
C GLY A 143 0.05 0.49 12.59
N SER A 144 1.25 0.01 12.90
CA SER A 144 1.52 -1.43 13.00
C SER A 144 1.33 -2.19 11.69
N GLU A 145 1.79 -1.56 10.61
CA GLU A 145 2.10 -2.25 9.38
C GLU A 145 3.35 -3.12 9.62
N GLU A 146 4.43 -2.56 10.15
CA GLU A 146 5.75 -3.19 10.20
C GLU A 146 5.94 -4.23 11.33
N CYS A 147 5.05 -5.22 11.43
CA CYS A 147 5.06 -6.29 12.44
C CYS A 147 6.08 -7.41 12.14
N GLY A 148 7.21 -7.06 11.52
CA GLY A 148 8.46 -7.82 11.31
C GLY A 148 8.37 -9.35 11.23
N LEU A 149 8.43 -10.04 12.37
CA LEU A 149 8.51 -11.51 12.44
C LEU A 149 7.23 -12.23 12.00
N VAL A 150 6.07 -11.61 12.21
CA VAL A 150 4.79 -12.15 11.70
C VAL A 150 4.80 -12.06 10.18
N GLY A 151 5.28 -10.90 9.68
CA GLY A 151 5.70 -10.57 8.31
C GLY A 151 6.47 -11.67 7.58
N LEU A 152 7.39 -12.31 8.27
CA LEU A 152 8.22 -13.37 7.70
C LEU A 152 7.58 -14.76 7.87
N PHE A 153 7.06 -15.06 9.05
CA PHE A 153 6.57 -16.40 9.38
C PHE A 153 5.41 -16.85 8.50
N SER A 154 4.45 -15.96 8.26
CA SER A 154 3.34 -16.28 7.37
C SER A 154 3.81 -16.46 5.90
N GLN A 155 4.99 -15.94 5.49
CA GLN A 155 5.47 -16.01 4.09
C GLN A 155 6.06 -17.38 3.89
N LEU A 156 6.81 -17.83 4.88
CA LEU A 156 7.28 -19.19 5.00
C LEU A 156 6.11 -20.19 5.02
N LEU A 157 5.04 -19.92 5.78
CA LEU A 157 3.85 -20.79 5.79
C LEU A 157 3.13 -20.84 4.44
N LEU A 158 2.97 -19.69 3.76
CA LEU A 158 2.39 -19.65 2.42
C LEU A 158 3.26 -20.42 1.42
N SER A 159 4.56 -20.16 1.40
CA SER A 159 5.52 -20.86 0.54
C SER A 159 5.49 -22.36 0.80
N PHE A 160 5.43 -22.79 2.05
CA PHE A 160 5.33 -24.19 2.42
C PHE A 160 3.99 -24.80 1.99
N GLY A 161 2.87 -24.10 2.19
CA GLY A 161 1.55 -24.55 1.74
C GLY A 161 1.46 -24.70 0.22
N LEU A 162 2.03 -23.76 -0.53
CA LEU A 162 2.11 -23.83 -1.99
C LEU A 162 3.00 -24.98 -2.46
N PHE A 163 4.17 -25.15 -1.84
CA PHE A 163 5.06 -26.28 -2.11
C PHE A 163 4.36 -27.62 -1.86
N ALA A 164 3.72 -27.78 -0.70
CA ALA A 164 2.98 -28.98 -0.34
C ALA A 164 1.81 -29.24 -1.29
N GLY A 165 1.06 -28.20 -1.68
CA GLY A 165 -0.03 -28.33 -2.65
C GLY A 165 0.46 -28.79 -4.03
N ASN A 166 1.54 -28.19 -4.54
CA ASN A 166 2.14 -28.61 -5.82
C ASN A 166 2.69 -30.04 -5.76
N PHE A 167 3.39 -30.39 -4.68
CA PHE A 167 3.89 -31.74 -4.47
C PHE A 167 2.75 -32.76 -4.42
N ALA A 168 1.71 -32.47 -3.63
CA ALA A 168 0.54 -33.32 -3.50
C ALA A 168 -0.16 -33.59 -4.85
N LEU A 169 -0.35 -32.54 -5.67
CA LEU A 169 -0.93 -32.67 -7.00
C LEU A 169 -0.02 -33.45 -7.96
N THR A 170 1.29 -33.27 -7.87
CA THR A 170 2.27 -33.94 -8.75
C THR A 170 2.35 -35.45 -8.47
N TYR A 171 2.25 -35.85 -7.21
CA TYR A 171 2.43 -37.24 -6.78
C TYR A 171 1.12 -37.95 -6.43
N GLY A 172 -0.04 -37.28 -6.56
CA GLY A 172 -1.34 -37.84 -6.21
C GLY A 172 -1.53 -38.09 -4.71
N ASP A 173 -0.82 -37.35 -3.85
CA ASP A 173 -0.91 -37.47 -2.39
C ASP A 173 -2.05 -36.60 -1.84
N TRP A 174 -3.24 -37.19 -1.78
CA TRP A 174 -4.44 -36.53 -1.27
C TRP A 174 -4.36 -36.14 0.21
N GLY A 175 -3.53 -36.83 1.00
CA GLY A 175 -3.32 -36.50 2.41
C GLY A 175 -2.55 -35.18 2.57
N MET A 176 -1.46 -35.03 1.82
CA MET A 176 -0.71 -33.77 1.77
C MET A 176 -1.54 -32.64 1.16
N LEU A 177 -2.39 -32.92 0.16
CA LEU A 177 -3.30 -31.92 -0.40
C LEU A 177 -4.31 -31.42 0.65
N ALA A 178 -4.88 -32.31 1.46
CA ALA A 178 -5.81 -31.94 2.52
C ALA A 178 -5.12 -31.06 3.59
N ILE A 179 -3.88 -31.38 3.96
CA ILE A 179 -3.06 -30.56 4.87
C ILE A 179 -2.80 -29.18 4.25
N ALA A 180 -2.38 -29.12 2.98
CA ALA A 180 -2.14 -27.85 2.29
C ALA A 180 -3.39 -26.97 2.26
N ILE A 181 -4.56 -27.56 1.97
CA ILE A 181 -5.85 -26.86 2.00
C ILE A 181 -6.20 -26.38 3.42
N ALA A 182 -5.94 -27.19 4.45
CA ALA A 182 -6.18 -26.80 5.84
C ALA A 182 -5.26 -25.64 6.30
N LEU A 183 -4.07 -25.50 5.71
CA LEU A 183 -3.11 -24.43 5.99
C LEU A 183 -3.35 -23.15 5.17
N LEU A 184 -4.10 -23.20 4.06
CA LEU A 184 -4.43 -22.02 3.24
C LEU A 184 -5.04 -20.85 4.03
N PRO A 185 -5.96 -21.05 5.00
CA PRO A 185 -6.46 -19.96 5.84
C PRO A 185 -5.37 -19.29 6.69
N LEU A 186 -4.35 -20.04 7.13
CA LEU A 186 -3.22 -19.48 7.88
C LEU A 186 -2.30 -18.66 6.97
N ALA A 187 -2.21 -19.03 5.69
CA ALA A 187 -1.53 -18.25 4.67
C ALA A 187 -2.31 -16.99 4.24
N SER A 188 -3.64 -16.99 4.43
CA SER A 188 -4.48 -15.79 4.26
C SER A 188 -4.37 -14.80 5.43
N TYR A 189 -3.75 -15.21 6.54
CA TYR A 189 -3.38 -14.34 7.66
C TYR A 189 -2.12 -13.52 7.29
N ARG A 190 -2.23 -12.76 6.19
CA ARG A 190 -1.12 -12.01 5.58
C ARG A 190 -0.72 -10.85 6.49
N PHE A 191 0.35 -10.99 7.27
CA PHE A 191 1.35 -9.96 7.62
C PHE A 191 0.93 -8.53 7.91
N GLY A 192 1.41 -8.02 9.06
CA GLY A 192 1.88 -6.64 9.11
C GLY A 192 0.99 -5.56 8.49
N VAL A 193 -0.30 -5.57 8.80
CA VAL A 193 -1.24 -4.49 8.44
C VAL A 193 -2.25 -4.36 9.57
N SER A 194 -1.78 -4.53 10.80
CA SER A 194 -2.65 -4.66 11.99
C SER A 194 -3.54 -3.43 12.14
N GLY A 195 -2.99 -2.24 11.87
CA GLY A 195 -3.74 -0.98 11.90
C GLY A 195 -4.86 -0.96 10.89
N SER A 196 -4.57 -1.10 9.61
CA SER A 196 -5.61 -1.04 8.57
C SER A 196 -6.63 -2.17 8.68
N ARG A 197 -6.26 -3.36 9.11
CA ARG A 197 -7.23 -4.43 9.41
C ARG A 197 -8.17 -4.08 10.55
N GLU A 198 -7.63 -3.55 11.64
CA GLU A 198 -8.45 -3.14 12.77
C GLU A 198 -9.41 -2.02 12.36
N TYR A 199 -8.94 -1.05 11.58
CA TYR A 199 -9.78 -0.01 10.99
C TYR A 199 -10.92 -0.62 10.17
N VAL A 200 -10.60 -1.41 9.14
CA VAL A 200 -11.61 -2.03 8.27
C VAL A 200 -12.61 -2.87 9.05
N ARG A 201 -12.16 -3.62 10.06
CA ARG A 201 -13.04 -4.44 10.92
C ARG A 201 -14.04 -3.62 11.72
N THR A 202 -13.72 -2.37 12.04
CA THR A 202 -14.62 -1.46 12.79
C THR A 202 -15.61 -0.72 11.91
N LEU A 203 -15.44 -0.77 10.58
CA LEU A 203 -16.36 -0.12 9.65
C LEU A 203 -17.69 -0.87 9.56
N SER A 204 -18.78 -0.10 9.62
CA SER A 204 -20.12 -0.65 9.36
C SER A 204 -20.28 -1.01 7.88
N PRO A 205 -21.22 -1.92 7.52
CA PRO A 205 -21.52 -2.19 6.12
C PRO A 205 -21.95 -0.95 5.32
N ALA A 206 -22.53 0.06 5.98
CA ALA A 206 -22.88 1.33 5.34
C ALA A 206 -21.63 2.16 5.04
N ALA A 207 -20.70 2.27 5.99
CA ALA A 207 -19.42 2.96 5.79
C ALA A 207 -18.58 2.29 4.71
N LEU A 208 -18.50 0.95 4.70
CA LEU A 208 -17.79 0.21 3.65
C LEU A 208 -18.35 0.49 2.25
N ARG A 209 -19.67 0.73 2.12
CA ARG A 209 -20.29 1.07 0.82
C ARG A 209 -19.99 2.49 0.35
N GLN A 210 -19.63 3.39 1.25
CA GLN A 210 -19.25 4.76 0.91
C GLN A 210 -17.83 4.81 0.34
N ILE A 211 -16.96 3.83 0.65
CA ILE A 211 -15.59 3.80 0.14
C ILE A 211 -15.60 3.46 -1.36
N ARG A 212 -15.21 4.44 -2.18
CA ARG A 212 -15.13 4.31 -3.64
C ARG A 212 -13.77 3.83 -4.13
N ALA A 213 -12.72 4.24 -3.44
CA ALA A 213 -11.35 3.87 -3.76
C ALA A 213 -10.46 3.97 -2.52
N VAL A 214 -9.44 3.12 -2.47
CA VAL A 214 -8.35 3.16 -1.51
C VAL A 214 -7.02 3.16 -2.27
N VAL A 215 -6.12 4.07 -1.92
CA VAL A 215 -4.77 4.13 -2.48
C VAL A 215 -3.78 4.14 -1.34
N SER A 216 -3.00 3.05 -1.21
CA SER A 216 -1.86 2.97 -0.30
C SER A 216 -0.64 3.63 -0.95
N ILE A 217 0.12 4.38 -0.19
CA ILE A 217 1.37 5.01 -0.63
C ILE A 217 2.46 4.47 0.30
N ASP A 218 3.39 3.73 -0.28
CA ASP A 218 4.36 2.95 0.48
C ASP A 218 5.69 2.90 -0.26
N SER A 219 6.77 3.38 0.38
CA SER A 219 8.13 3.24 -0.15
C SER A 219 8.29 3.86 -1.54
N VAL A 220 7.92 5.13 -1.72
CA VAL A 220 7.88 5.80 -3.04
C VAL A 220 9.06 6.74 -3.34
N GLY A 221 10.06 6.80 -2.46
CA GLY A 221 11.21 7.68 -2.59
C GLY A 221 12.36 7.12 -3.41
N GLU A 222 12.43 5.80 -3.63
CA GLU A 222 13.55 5.17 -4.33
C GLU A 222 13.14 4.16 -5.43
N GLY A 223 13.47 4.48 -6.68
CA GLY A 223 13.42 3.52 -7.78
C GLY A 223 12.45 3.92 -8.89
N ARG A 224 11.86 2.93 -9.56
CA ARG A 224 10.78 3.15 -10.53
C ARG A 224 9.45 3.07 -9.80
N LEU A 225 8.45 3.84 -10.22
CA LEU A 225 7.10 3.68 -9.70
C LEU A 225 6.52 2.36 -10.22
N TYR A 226 5.94 1.59 -9.31
CA TYR A 226 5.23 0.36 -9.59
C TYR A 226 3.76 0.55 -9.22
N ILE A 227 2.91 0.26 -10.20
CA ILE A 227 1.47 0.12 -9.99
C ILE A 227 1.24 -1.39 -10.08
N PRO A 228 0.81 -2.06 -8.99
CA PRO A 228 0.65 -3.49 -8.96
C PRO A 228 -0.57 -3.87 -9.81
N ARG A 229 -0.35 -4.17 -11.10
CA ARG A 229 -1.44 -4.63 -11.97
C ARG A 229 -1.83 -6.08 -11.74
N GLU A 230 -0.93 -6.90 -11.22
CA GLU A 230 -1.12 -8.33 -10.95
C GLU A 230 -0.02 -8.72 -9.95
N THR A 231 -0.35 -9.38 -8.83
CA THR A 231 0.66 -9.93 -7.92
C THR A 231 0.91 -11.39 -8.28
N MET A 232 2.17 -11.86 -8.37
CA MET A 232 2.49 -13.26 -8.74
C MET A 232 1.80 -14.28 -7.82
N GLY A 233 1.61 -13.90 -6.55
CA GLY A 233 0.79 -14.66 -5.61
C GLY A 233 -0.69 -14.64 -5.97
N ALA A 234 -1.23 -13.52 -6.45
CA ALA A 234 -2.62 -13.36 -6.88
C ALA A 234 -2.92 -13.75 -8.32
N ASP A 235 -1.98 -14.19 -9.17
CA ASP A 235 -2.31 -14.88 -10.42
C ASP A 235 -2.54 -16.37 -10.19
N PHE A 236 -1.68 -17.01 -9.41
CA PHE A 236 -1.92 -18.37 -8.90
C PHE A 236 -3.13 -18.40 -7.94
N ILE A 237 -3.29 -17.33 -7.15
CA ILE A 237 -4.47 -17.10 -6.32
C ILE A 237 -5.58 -16.38 -7.11
N ARG A 238 -5.49 -15.94 -8.37
CA ARG A 238 -6.66 -15.35 -9.12
C ARG A 238 -7.62 -16.45 -9.51
N VAL A 239 -7.02 -17.59 -9.88
CA VAL A 239 -7.70 -18.88 -10.05
C VAL A 239 -8.47 -19.26 -8.77
N LEU A 240 -7.94 -18.91 -7.60
CA LEU A 240 -8.59 -19.15 -6.30
C LEU A 240 -9.40 -17.95 -5.77
N ILE A 241 -9.10 -16.71 -6.18
CA ILE A 241 -9.49 -15.40 -5.65
C ILE A 241 -9.46 -14.25 -6.70
N PRO A 242 -10.56 -14.04 -7.45
CA PRO A 242 -10.72 -12.84 -8.27
C PRO A 242 -11.07 -11.61 -7.41
N PHE A 243 -10.34 -10.50 -7.59
CA PHE A 243 -10.66 -9.17 -7.05
C PHE A 243 -11.40 -8.37 -8.13
N GLY A 244 -12.73 -8.28 -8.06
CA GLY A 244 -13.51 -7.47 -9.02
C GLY A 244 -13.46 -6.00 -8.66
N ASP A 245 -13.46 -5.14 -9.69
CA ASP A 245 -13.31 -3.67 -9.66
C ASP A 245 -11.93 -3.14 -9.25
N TYR A 246 -10.93 -4.03 -9.06
CA TYR A 246 -9.52 -3.68 -8.86
C TYR A 246 -8.88 -3.11 -10.14
N ASP A 247 -9.24 -3.71 -11.29
CA ASP A 247 -8.63 -3.40 -12.58
C ASP A 247 -8.97 -1.97 -13.04
N SER A 248 -10.18 -1.46 -12.75
CA SER A 248 -10.58 -0.11 -13.15
C SER A 248 -9.83 1.01 -12.42
N LEU A 249 -9.54 0.83 -11.12
CA LEU A 249 -8.73 1.79 -10.36
C LEU A 249 -7.28 1.79 -10.84
N ASN A 250 -6.72 0.61 -11.14
CA ASN A 250 -5.38 0.52 -11.71
C ASN A 250 -5.32 1.13 -13.11
N ASP A 251 -6.29 0.85 -13.97
CA ASP A 251 -6.37 1.44 -15.31
C ASP A 251 -6.40 2.97 -15.23
N LEU A 252 -7.14 3.54 -14.27
CA LEU A 252 -7.17 4.98 -14.03
C LEU A 252 -5.79 5.53 -13.59
N LEU A 253 -5.08 4.83 -12.70
CA LEU A 253 -3.75 5.23 -12.25
C LEU A 253 -2.70 5.10 -13.36
N GLU A 254 -2.80 4.05 -14.18
CA GLU A 254 -1.97 3.85 -15.36
C GLU A 254 -2.18 4.97 -16.39
N GLU A 255 -3.43 5.32 -16.67
CA GLU A 255 -3.77 6.44 -17.55
C GLU A 255 -3.21 7.76 -16.98
N ALA A 256 -3.37 8.01 -15.68
CA ALA A 256 -2.78 9.18 -15.04
C ALA A 256 -1.26 9.20 -15.15
N ALA A 257 -0.58 8.07 -14.92
CA ALA A 257 0.87 7.97 -15.07
C ALA A 257 1.31 8.27 -16.52
N HIS A 258 0.60 7.71 -17.51
CA HIS A 258 0.84 7.99 -18.92
C HIS A 258 0.69 9.47 -19.27
N LEU A 259 -0.38 10.12 -18.80
CA LEU A 259 -0.63 11.55 -19.01
C LEU A 259 0.49 12.42 -18.44
N HIS A 260 1.17 11.95 -17.40
CA HIS A 260 2.29 12.65 -16.78
C HIS A 260 3.67 12.18 -17.27
N GLY A 261 3.73 11.33 -18.29
CA GLY A 261 4.98 10.78 -18.81
C GLY A 261 5.76 9.94 -17.79
N ILE A 262 5.08 9.49 -16.73
CA ILE A 262 5.67 8.67 -15.67
C ILE A 262 5.76 7.25 -16.21
N LYS A 263 6.99 6.76 -16.33
CA LYS A 263 7.23 5.34 -16.63
C LYS A 263 6.88 4.53 -15.40
N TYR A 264 5.85 3.71 -15.51
CA TYR A 264 5.52 2.71 -14.51
C TYR A 264 5.85 1.32 -15.03
N ASN A 265 6.07 0.40 -14.10
CA ASN A 265 6.20 -1.02 -14.40
C ASN A 265 5.06 -1.77 -13.73
N ASN A 266 4.42 -2.65 -14.50
CA ASN A 266 3.49 -3.65 -13.98
C ASN A 266 4.32 -4.83 -13.49
N PHE A 267 4.94 -4.69 -12.33
CA PHE A 267 5.72 -5.76 -11.73
C PHE A 267 4.92 -6.49 -10.66
N LEU A 268 5.17 -7.80 -10.59
CA LEU A 268 4.56 -8.80 -9.73
C LEU A 268 5.08 -8.70 -8.28
N ALA A 269 5.07 -7.50 -7.69
CA ALA A 269 5.52 -7.30 -6.32
C ALA A 269 4.41 -7.68 -5.35
N GLY A 270 4.47 -8.91 -4.83
CA GLY A 270 3.66 -9.37 -3.70
C GLY A 270 4.08 -8.74 -2.36
N GLY A 271 4.09 -7.41 -2.29
CA GLY A 271 4.22 -6.67 -1.03
C GLY A 271 2.89 -6.69 -0.27
N THR A 272 2.95 -6.91 1.03
CA THR A 272 1.84 -6.54 1.92
C THR A 272 2.00 -5.08 2.26
N THR A 273 0.95 -4.31 2.01
CA THR A 273 0.80 -2.93 2.47
C THR A 273 -0.68 -2.71 2.74
N ASP A 274 -1.06 -1.59 3.36
CA ASP A 274 -2.36 -1.40 3.99
C ASP A 274 -3.58 -1.58 3.08
N HIS A 275 -3.45 -1.38 1.77
CA HIS A 275 -4.53 -1.63 0.80
C HIS A 275 -5.10 -3.06 0.87
N VAL A 276 -4.29 -4.05 1.27
CA VAL A 276 -4.70 -5.46 1.33
C VAL A 276 -5.86 -5.66 2.31
N SER A 277 -5.87 -4.92 3.42
CA SER A 277 -6.95 -4.97 4.42
C SER A 277 -8.32 -4.66 3.82
N PHE A 278 -8.38 -3.82 2.79
CA PHE A 278 -9.60 -3.45 2.08
C PHE A 278 -9.97 -4.47 1.00
N LEU A 279 -8.97 -5.06 0.32
CA LEU A 279 -9.18 -6.15 -0.63
C LEU A 279 -9.71 -7.44 0.00
N GLU A 280 -9.45 -7.65 1.29
CA GLU A 280 -9.94 -8.79 2.08
C GLU A 280 -11.44 -8.69 2.40
N VAL A 281 -12.06 -7.51 2.28
CA VAL A 281 -13.48 -7.28 2.59
C VAL A 281 -14.35 -8.17 1.71
N ASN A 282 -15.10 -9.07 2.35
CA ASN A 282 -15.91 -10.12 1.72
C ASN A 282 -15.15 -11.01 0.72
N ASN A 283 -13.84 -11.12 0.84
CA ASN A 283 -13.00 -11.81 -0.13
C ASN A 283 -12.13 -12.93 0.46
N GLY A 284 -12.24 -13.21 1.76
CA GLY A 284 -11.62 -14.37 2.41
C GLY A 284 -12.30 -15.70 2.03
N LEU A 285 -11.60 -16.83 2.24
CA LEU A 285 -12.07 -18.19 1.90
C LEU A 285 -13.50 -18.47 2.39
N TRP A 286 -13.81 -18.12 3.64
CA TRP A 286 -15.14 -18.28 4.21
C TRP A 286 -16.21 -17.40 3.54
N ALA A 287 -15.86 -16.17 3.19
CA ALA A 287 -16.77 -15.27 2.47
C ALA A 287 -17.13 -15.84 1.09
N ARG A 288 -16.18 -16.53 0.45
CA ARG A 288 -16.36 -17.19 -0.85
C ARG A 288 -17.13 -18.48 -0.77
N ALA A 289 -16.87 -19.31 0.23
CA ALA A 289 -17.71 -20.47 0.52
C ALA A 289 -19.17 -20.03 0.71
N LYS A 290 -19.39 -18.97 1.51
CA LYS A 290 -20.71 -18.34 1.67
C LYS A 290 -21.26 -17.81 0.35
N ASP A 291 -20.43 -17.15 -0.48
CA ASP A 291 -20.86 -16.66 -1.79
C ASP A 291 -21.30 -17.79 -2.73
N GLY A 292 -20.54 -18.90 -2.78
CA GLY A 292 -20.89 -20.09 -3.54
C GLY A 292 -22.24 -20.67 -3.12
N VAL A 293 -22.49 -20.75 -1.80
CA VAL A 293 -23.81 -21.14 -1.27
C VAL A 293 -24.90 -20.15 -1.67
N ARG A 294 -24.64 -18.84 -1.63
CA ARG A 294 -25.61 -17.80 -2.03
C ARG A 294 -25.94 -17.87 -3.52
N ARG A 295 -24.95 -18.13 -4.38
CA ARG A 295 -25.16 -18.34 -5.82
C ARG A 295 -26.01 -19.57 -6.08
N LEU A 296 -25.68 -20.70 -5.44
CA LEU A 296 -26.45 -21.93 -5.56
C LEU A 296 -27.89 -21.75 -5.07
N ALA A 297 -28.08 -21.10 -3.92
CA ALA A 297 -29.40 -20.78 -3.39
C ALA A 297 -30.20 -19.84 -4.32
N SER A 298 -29.56 -18.82 -4.90
CA SER A 298 -30.18 -17.95 -5.90
C SER A 298 -30.62 -18.72 -7.14
N ALA A 299 -29.78 -19.62 -7.66
CA ALA A 299 -30.10 -20.47 -8.80
C ALA A 299 -31.27 -21.42 -8.51
N ILE A 300 -31.33 -22.02 -7.32
CA ILE A 300 -32.40 -22.94 -6.90
C ILE A 300 -33.72 -22.19 -6.64
N THR A 301 -33.66 -21.02 -6.00
CA THR A 301 -34.86 -20.28 -5.56
C THR A 301 -35.39 -19.27 -6.56
N GLY A 302 -34.66 -19.02 -7.66
CA GLY A 302 -34.97 -17.98 -8.64
C GLY A 302 -34.84 -16.54 -8.11
N ARG A 303 -34.31 -16.35 -6.90
CA ARG A 303 -34.13 -15.02 -6.30
C ARG A 303 -32.94 -14.29 -6.95
N PRO A 304 -33.01 -12.97 -7.19
CA PRO A 304 -31.88 -12.20 -7.70
C PRO A 304 -30.64 -12.35 -6.82
N TYR A 305 -29.50 -12.68 -7.43
CA TYR A 305 -28.22 -12.72 -6.75
C TYR A 305 -27.68 -11.29 -6.58
N ALA A 306 -27.36 -10.92 -5.34
CA ALA A 306 -26.63 -9.69 -5.03
C ALA A 306 -25.17 -10.05 -4.75
N PRO A 307 -24.21 -9.59 -5.57
CA PRO A 307 -22.80 -9.87 -5.34
C PRO A 307 -22.33 -9.25 -4.01
N PRO A 308 -21.33 -9.86 -3.34
CA PRO A 308 -20.73 -9.27 -2.16
C PRO A 308 -20.07 -7.92 -2.50
N LEU A 309 -20.14 -6.99 -1.57
CA LEU A 309 -19.43 -5.71 -1.68
C LEU A 309 -17.93 -5.95 -1.78
N ARG A 310 -17.30 -5.33 -2.76
CA ARG A 310 -15.85 -5.27 -2.96
C ARG A 310 -15.43 -3.80 -2.90
N ILE A 311 -14.25 -3.55 -2.35
CA ILE A 311 -13.69 -2.20 -2.24
C ILE A 311 -12.50 -2.12 -3.19
N PRO A 312 -12.55 -1.25 -4.22
CA PRO A 312 -11.39 -0.98 -5.06
C PRO A 312 -10.26 -0.42 -4.20
N ALA A 313 -9.12 -1.09 -4.17
CA ALA A 313 -7.98 -0.71 -3.37
C ALA A 313 -6.69 -1.04 -4.11
N THR A 314 -5.70 -0.16 -4.10
CA THR A 314 -4.42 -0.34 -4.80
C THR A 314 -3.27 0.26 -3.98
N ALA A 315 -2.04 0.02 -4.39
CA ALA A 315 -0.86 0.58 -3.76
C ALA A 315 0.05 1.26 -4.79
N LEU A 316 0.70 2.35 -4.39
CA LEU A 316 1.77 3.01 -5.11
C LEU A 316 3.07 2.71 -4.36
N VAL A 317 4.00 2.04 -5.04
CA VAL A 317 5.27 1.62 -4.44
C VAL A 317 6.42 1.92 -5.39
N ALA A 318 7.55 2.39 -4.89
CA ALA A 318 8.80 2.43 -5.65
C ALA A 318 9.72 1.29 -5.20
N MET A 319 10.15 0.45 -6.15
CA MET A 319 11.10 -0.62 -5.84
C MET A 319 12.44 -0.37 -6.52
N ARG A 320 13.50 -0.69 -5.78
CA ARG A 320 14.81 -1.01 -6.37
C ARG A 320 14.90 -2.52 -6.61
N PRO A 321 15.71 -2.98 -7.58
CA PRO A 321 16.16 -4.38 -7.59
C PRO A 321 16.76 -4.71 -6.21
N GLY A 322 16.12 -5.63 -5.47
CA GLY A 322 16.53 -6.02 -4.11
C GLY A 322 15.63 -5.56 -2.94
N LYS A 323 14.61 -4.72 -3.18
CA LYS A 323 13.59 -4.37 -2.15
C LYS A 323 12.40 -5.34 -2.05
N ALA A 324 12.27 -6.26 -3.00
CA ALA A 324 11.30 -7.35 -2.86
C ALA A 324 11.74 -8.32 -1.76
N SER A 325 10.80 -8.83 -0.97
CA SER A 325 11.02 -9.87 0.04
C SER A 325 12.04 -10.91 -0.44
N PRO A 326 12.98 -11.38 0.42
CA PRO A 326 14.02 -12.35 0.06
C PRO A 326 13.51 -13.62 -0.64
N ILE A 327 12.21 -13.90 -0.56
CA ILE A 327 11.57 -15.11 -1.09
C ILE A 327 11.02 -14.92 -2.52
N VAL A 328 10.97 -13.69 -3.05
CA VAL A 328 10.53 -13.42 -4.44
C VAL A 328 11.63 -13.74 -5.47
N PHE A 329 12.89 -13.84 -5.04
CA PHE A 329 14.01 -14.27 -5.89
C PHE A 329 14.29 -15.77 -5.77
N GLY A 330 13.39 -16.57 -6.31
CA GLY A 330 13.76 -17.90 -6.83
C GLY A 330 14.64 -17.73 -8.06
N GLY A 331 15.92 -17.42 -7.87
CA GLY A 331 16.85 -17.22 -8.97
C GLY A 331 18.19 -16.67 -8.53
N PHE A 332 19.10 -17.57 -8.15
CA PHE A 332 20.52 -17.28 -8.00
C PHE A 332 21.10 -16.92 -9.39
N THR A 333 21.06 -15.65 -9.78
CA THR A 333 21.90 -15.16 -10.89
C THR A 333 23.14 -14.54 -10.28
N GLY A 334 24.22 -15.30 -10.25
CA GLY A 334 25.52 -14.83 -9.79
C GLY A 334 25.91 -13.55 -10.51
N ALA A 335 26.10 -12.47 -9.75
CA ALA A 335 26.80 -11.30 -10.24
C ALA A 335 28.27 -11.70 -10.44
N ALA A 336 28.68 -11.86 -11.69
CA ALA A 336 30.10 -11.88 -12.03
C ALA A 336 30.73 -10.54 -11.57
N PRO A 337 31.94 -10.55 -10.99
CA PRO A 337 32.55 -9.34 -10.49
C PRO A 337 32.88 -8.40 -11.66
N ALA A 338 32.51 -7.13 -11.49
CA ALA A 338 32.81 -6.06 -12.41
C ALA A 338 34.34 -5.99 -12.65
N THR A 339 34.75 -6.28 -13.88
CA THR A 339 36.12 -6.05 -14.33
C THR A 339 36.35 -4.55 -14.45
N SER A 340 37.35 -4.06 -13.72
CA SER A 340 37.79 -2.67 -13.76
C SER A 340 38.36 -2.32 -15.14
N SER A 341 37.65 -1.53 -15.94
CA SER A 341 38.24 -0.84 -17.08
C SER A 341 38.97 0.41 -16.60
N ARG A 342 40.24 0.25 -16.24
CA ARG A 342 41.18 1.38 -16.07
C ARG A 342 41.27 2.15 -17.38
N SER A 343 40.90 3.42 -17.37
CA SER A 343 41.23 4.41 -18.39
C SER A 343 42.76 4.49 -18.55
N LYS A 344 43.28 4.15 -19.74
CA LYS A 344 44.65 4.45 -20.12
C LYS A 344 44.72 5.89 -20.61
N THR A 345 45.39 6.73 -19.84
CA THR A 345 45.94 8.03 -20.24
C THR A 345 46.93 7.84 -21.39
N PRO A 346 46.94 8.69 -22.43
CA PRO A 346 48.00 8.68 -23.43
C PRO A 346 49.24 9.40 -22.88
N SER A 347 50.35 8.65 -22.80
CA SER A 347 51.69 9.16 -22.49
C SER A 347 52.30 9.83 -23.72
N SER A 348 52.44 11.16 -23.71
CA SER A 348 53.36 11.88 -24.57
C SER A 348 54.80 11.68 -24.07
N ARG A 349 55.66 11.07 -24.88
CA ARG A 349 57.11 11.13 -24.71
C ARG A 349 57.66 12.19 -25.64
N ILE A 350 58.20 13.25 -25.05
CA ILE A 350 59.23 14.09 -25.65
C ILE A 350 60.55 13.59 -25.08
N ALA A 351 61.48 13.19 -25.93
CA ALA A 351 62.89 13.10 -25.61
C ALA A 351 63.68 13.60 -26.82
N ALA A 352 64.54 14.58 -26.56
CA ALA A 352 65.50 15.15 -27.48
C ALA A 352 66.63 14.15 -27.77
N THR A 353 67.00 14.07 -29.05
CA THR A 353 68.36 14.23 -29.61
C THR A 353 68.24 14.30 -31.12
#